data_AF-A0A7W1DQW8-F1
#
_entry.id   AF-A0A7W1DQW8-F1
#
_cell.length_a   1.000
_cell.length_b   1.000
_cell.length_c   1.000
_cell.angle_alpha   90.00
_cell.angle_beta   90.00
_cell.angle_gamma   90.00
#
_symmetry.space_group_name_H-M   'P 1'
#
loop_
_entity.id
_entity.type
_entity.pdbx_description
1 polymer ?
#
loop_
_entity_poly.entity_id
_entity_poly.type
_entity_poly.pdbx_seq_one_letter_code
_entity_poly.pdbx_strand_id
1 'polypeptide(L)'
;MAPVAGFRSRVLAAVRRIPAGRVATYGDIAAAAGSPRASRAVGNIMRGCKAAGVPCHRVVAAGGRLGGFGGRGQLKRDLLRAEGVPVVGSRIREFAARRWTKFPPRLDRTEPGAPASA
;
A
#
# COMPACT_ATOMS: atom_id res chain seq x y z
N MET A 1 5.61 22.24 12.38
CA MET A 1 4.93 21.28 13.25
C MET A 1 4.56 20.02 12.46
N ALA A 2 5.47 19.04 12.34
CA ALA A 2 5.13 17.75 11.71
C ALA A 2 4.43 16.86 12.76
N PRO A 3 3.23 16.32 12.49
CA PRO A 3 2.49 15.58 13.51
C PRO A 3 3.18 14.25 13.85
N VAL A 4 3.56 14.09 15.11
CA VAL A 4 4.12 12.85 15.65
C VAL A 4 3.05 11.75 15.80
N ALA A 5 3.40 10.57 15.30
CA ALA A 5 3.20 9.26 15.95
C ALA A 5 1.83 8.54 15.93
N GLY A 6 0.86 8.88 15.08
CA GLY A 6 -0.34 8.05 14.90
C GLY A 6 -0.10 6.77 14.05
N PHE A 7 -0.74 5.64 14.40
CA PHE A 7 -0.73 4.40 13.58
C PHE A 7 -1.10 4.69 12.11
N ARG A 8 -2.06 5.58 11.87
CA ARG A 8 -2.45 6.05 10.53
C ARG A 8 -1.29 6.71 9.77
N SER A 9 -0.48 7.53 10.43
CA SER A 9 0.66 8.21 9.78
C SER A 9 1.72 7.19 9.35
N ARG A 10 2.05 6.22 10.23
CA ARG A 10 2.98 5.11 9.90
C ARG A 10 2.47 4.27 8.73
N VAL A 11 1.17 3.96 8.72
CA VAL A 11 0.51 3.26 7.61
C VAL A 11 0.65 4.05 6.31
N LEU A 12 0.32 5.34 6.29
CA LEU A 12 0.42 6.17 5.08
C LEU A 12 1.88 6.30 4.61
N ALA A 13 2.84 6.45 5.53
CA ALA A 13 4.27 6.48 5.22
C ALA A 13 4.74 5.16 4.58
N ALA A 14 4.30 4.01 5.10
CA ALA A 14 4.58 2.71 4.50
C ALA A 14 4.00 2.60 3.08
N VAL A 15 2.76 3.05 2.86
CA VAL A 15 2.12 2.99 1.54
C VAL A 15 2.85 3.86 0.51
N ARG A 16 3.31 5.05 0.89
CA ARG A 16 4.09 5.93 0.00
C ARG A 16 5.42 5.31 -0.47
N ARG A 17 5.96 4.35 0.28
CA ARG A 17 7.20 3.63 -0.06
C ARG A 17 7.01 2.48 -1.06
N ILE A 18 5.78 2.07 -1.35
CA ILE A 18 5.54 0.99 -2.31
C ILE A 18 5.88 1.53 -3.72
N PRO A 19 6.84 0.95 -4.45
CA PRO A 19 7.17 1.41 -5.79
C PRO A 19 6.05 1.10 -6.79
N ALA A 20 6.01 1.83 -7.90
CA ALA A 20 5.08 1.55 -8.99
C ALA A 20 5.27 0.12 -9.52
N GLY A 21 4.17 -0.53 -9.90
CA GLY A 21 4.19 -1.90 -10.41
C GLY A 21 4.29 -2.98 -9.32
N ARG A 22 4.39 -2.58 -8.04
CA ARG A 22 4.35 -3.48 -6.89
C ARG A 22 3.16 -3.19 -5.99
N VAL A 23 2.78 -4.20 -5.21
CA VAL A 23 1.61 -4.15 -4.33
C VAL A 23 1.96 -4.67 -2.94
N ALA A 24 1.36 -4.12 -1.90
CA ALA A 24 1.53 -4.62 -0.53
C ALA A 24 0.18 -5.08 0.03
N THR A 25 0.18 -6.05 0.94
CA THR A 25 -1.07 -6.43 1.61
C THR A 25 -1.35 -5.55 2.84
N TYR A 26 -2.60 -5.53 3.29
CA TYR A 26 -2.94 -4.92 4.57
C TYR A 26 -2.09 -5.44 5.73
N GLY A 27 -1.72 -6.73 5.71
CA GLY A 27 -0.84 -7.34 6.71
C GLY A 27 0.61 -6.88 6.61
N ASP A 28 1.12 -6.71 5.39
CA ASP A 28 2.47 -6.19 5.17
C ASP A 28 2.61 -4.75 5.69
N ILE A 29 1.60 -3.92 5.40
CA ILE A 29 1.54 -2.54 5.88
C ILE A 29 1.37 -2.47 7.39
N ALA A 30 0.54 -3.37 7.96
CA ALA A 30 0.35 -3.46 9.41
C ALA A 30 1.66 -3.84 10.12
N ALA A 31 2.40 -4.81 9.57
CA ALA A 31 3.72 -5.20 10.06
C ALA A 31 4.73 -4.05 9.95
N ALA A 32 4.80 -3.38 8.79
CA ALA A 32 5.66 -2.23 8.59
C ALA A 32 5.34 -1.06 9.54
N ALA A 33 4.07 -0.86 9.88
CA ALA A 33 3.62 0.16 10.82
C ALA A 33 3.85 -0.21 12.30
N GLY A 34 4.42 -1.38 12.58
CA GLY A 34 4.73 -1.88 13.93
C GLY A 34 3.57 -2.58 14.63
N SER A 35 2.53 -2.98 13.90
CA SER A 35 1.36 -3.69 14.47
C SER A 35 0.86 -4.76 13.51
N PRO A 36 1.53 -5.93 13.41
CA PRO A 36 1.21 -6.97 12.43
C PRO A 36 -0.22 -7.53 12.54
N ARG A 37 -0.86 -7.42 13.72
CA ARG A 37 -2.25 -7.85 13.95
C ARG A 37 -3.30 -6.79 13.52
N ALA A 38 -2.87 -5.60 13.12
CA ALA A 38 -3.75 -4.47 12.82
C ALA A 38 -4.21 -4.39 11.34
N SER A 39 -4.17 -5.49 10.59
CA SER A 39 -4.57 -5.55 9.17
C SER A 39 -5.98 -5.00 8.90
N ARG A 40 -6.94 -5.25 9.81
CA ARG A 40 -8.30 -4.70 9.72
C ARG A 40 -8.32 -3.18 9.86
N ALA A 41 -7.53 -2.65 10.79
CA ALA A 41 -7.40 -1.21 10.97
C ALA A 41 -6.77 -0.54 9.74
N VAL A 42 -5.75 -1.16 9.13
CA VAL A 42 -5.19 -0.71 7.85
C VAL A 42 -6.26 -0.68 6.76
N GLY A 43 -7.07 -1.74 6.64
CA GLY A 43 -8.18 -1.79 5.69
C GLY A 43 -9.17 -0.63 5.85
N ASN A 44 -9.55 -0.31 7.09
CA ASN A 44 -10.40 0.85 7.38
C ASN A 44 -9.74 2.18 7.00
N ILE A 45 -8.45 2.36 7.29
CA ILE A 45 -7.68 3.55 6.89
C ILE A 45 -7.65 3.67 5.36
N MET A 46 -7.42 2.56 4.65
CA MET A 46 -7.38 2.52 3.19
C MET A 46 -8.74 2.81 2.56
N ARG A 47 -9.85 2.38 3.19
CA ARG A 47 -11.21 2.67 2.70
C ARG A 47 -11.53 4.17 2.70
N GLY A 48 -11.00 4.92 3.66
CA GLY A 48 -11.11 6.39 3.73
C GLY A 48 -9.95 7.14 3.08
N CYS A 49 -8.99 6.44 2.47
CA CYS A 49 -7.78 7.03 1.88
C CYS A 49 -8.12 7.71 0.56
N LYS A 50 -8.42 9.01 0.62
CA LYS A 50 -8.56 9.92 -0.54
C LYS A 50 -7.36 10.87 -0.66
N ALA A 51 -6.22 10.53 -0.06
CA ALA A 51 -5.08 11.43 -0.01
C ALA A 51 -4.41 11.51 -1.40
N ALA A 52 -4.46 12.69 -2.01
CA ALA A 52 -3.71 12.99 -3.23
C ALA A 52 -2.22 12.73 -2.99
N GLY A 53 -1.60 11.90 -3.84
CA GLY A 53 -0.18 11.52 -3.72
C GLY A 53 0.11 10.29 -2.84
N VAL A 54 -0.90 9.65 -2.24
CA VAL A 54 -0.72 8.33 -1.59
C VAL A 54 -1.25 7.24 -2.53
N PRO A 55 -0.43 6.24 -2.92
CA PRO A 55 -0.86 5.18 -3.82
C PRO A 55 -1.70 4.12 -3.09
N CYS A 56 -2.86 4.53 -2.55
CA CYS A 56 -3.74 3.66 -1.78
C CYS A 56 -4.24 2.45 -2.62
N HIS A 57 -4.22 2.56 -3.97
CA HIS A 57 -4.55 1.47 -4.89
C HIS A 57 -3.52 0.34 -4.91
N ARG A 58 -2.26 0.59 -4.49
CA ARG A 58 -1.21 -0.44 -4.38
C ARG A 58 -1.39 -1.36 -3.17
N VAL A 59 -2.29 -1.03 -2.24
CA VAL A 59 -2.57 -1.84 -1.05
C VAL A 59 -3.75 -2.79 -1.31
N VAL A 60 -3.55 -4.09 -1.13
CA VAL A 60 -4.54 -5.13 -1.48
C VAL A 60 -4.81 -6.10 -0.33
N ALA A 61 -5.83 -6.93 -0.48
CA ALA A 61 -6.10 -8.00 0.47
C ALA A 61 -5.09 -9.15 0.32
N ALA A 62 -4.99 -9.97 1.36
CA ALA A 62 -4.17 -11.18 1.33
C ALA A 62 -4.57 -12.09 0.15
N GLY A 63 -3.58 -12.76 -0.45
CA GLY A 63 -3.79 -13.65 -1.60
C GLY A 63 -4.07 -12.92 -2.92
N GLY A 64 -3.64 -11.65 -3.03
CA GLY A 64 -3.72 -10.87 -4.28
C GLY A 64 -5.12 -10.43 -4.68
N ARG A 65 -6.10 -10.51 -3.77
CA ARG A 65 -7.44 -9.96 -4.02
C ARG A 65 -7.41 -8.45 -3.92
N LEU A 66 -8.03 -7.73 -4.86
CA LEU A 66 -8.06 -6.27 -4.86
C LEU A 66 -8.55 -5.69 -3.53
N GLY A 67 -9.49 -6.36 -2.84
CA GLY A 67 -10.02 -5.90 -1.54
C GLY A 67 -10.89 -4.64 -1.67
N GLY A 68 -11.77 -4.43 -0.69
CA GLY A 68 -12.83 -3.41 -0.71
C GLY A 68 -12.34 -1.98 -0.92
N PHE A 69 -12.34 -1.53 -2.17
CA PHE A 69 -12.08 -0.16 -2.59
C PHE A 69 -13.40 0.65 -2.62
N GLY A 70 -14.24 0.51 -1.59
CA GLY A 70 -15.49 1.28 -1.43
C GLY A 70 -16.37 1.40 -2.69
N GLY A 71 -16.54 0.31 -3.45
CA GLY A 71 -17.31 0.29 -4.71
C GLY A 71 -16.54 0.73 -5.97
N ARG A 72 -15.34 1.29 -5.85
CA ARG A 72 -14.48 1.75 -6.96
C ARG A 72 -13.46 0.69 -7.39
N GLY A 73 -13.86 -0.57 -7.40
CA GLY A 73 -12.99 -1.68 -7.81
C GLY A 73 -12.43 -1.49 -9.22
N GLN A 74 -13.20 -0.88 -10.12
CA GLN A 74 -12.78 -0.58 -11.50
C GLN A 74 -11.61 0.41 -11.55
N LEU A 75 -11.74 1.58 -10.93
CA LEU A 75 -10.66 2.59 -10.89
C LEU A 75 -9.36 2.01 -10.33
N LYS A 76 -9.44 1.19 -9.28
CA LYS A 76 -8.28 0.51 -8.71
C LYS A 76 -7.59 -0.41 -9.72
N ARG A 77 -8.38 -1.17 -10.50
CA ARG A 77 -7.85 -2.05 -11.55
C ARG A 77 -7.12 -1.24 -12.61
N ASP A 78 -7.72 -0.15 -13.07
CA ASP A 78 -7.17 0.65 -14.15
C ASP A 78 -5.87 1.33 -13.71
N LEU A 79 -5.80 1.85 -12.47
CA LEU A 79 -4.56 2.37 -11.89
C LEU A 79 -3.48 1.30 -11.74
N LEU A 80 -3.84 0.10 -11.29
CA LEU A 80 -2.90 -1.01 -11.17
C LEU A 80 -2.40 -1.47 -12.55
N ARG A 81 -3.29 -1.57 -13.55
CA ARG A 81 -2.92 -1.93 -14.93
C ARG A 81 -2.02 -0.88 -15.57
N ALA A 82 -2.28 0.40 -15.34
CA ALA A 82 -1.43 1.50 -15.80
C ALA A 82 -0.01 1.42 -15.22
N GLU A 83 0.15 0.85 -14.03
CA GLU A 83 1.45 0.59 -13.42
C GLU A 83 2.06 -0.76 -13.85
N GLY A 84 1.45 -1.47 -14.80
CA GLY A 84 1.92 -2.76 -15.27
C GLY A 84 1.55 -3.93 -14.36
N VAL A 85 0.58 -3.78 -13.46
CA VAL A 85 0.02 -4.86 -12.62
C VAL A 85 -1.22 -5.47 -13.31
N PRO A 86 -1.12 -6.68 -13.89
CA PRO A 86 -2.22 -7.36 -14.54
C PRO A 86 -3.23 -7.84 -13.50
N VAL A 87 -4.43 -7.29 -13.60
CA VAL A 87 -5.57 -7.67 -12.77
C VAL A 87 -6.62 -8.38 -13.61
N VAL A 88 -6.95 -9.60 -13.23
CA VAL A 88 -7.98 -10.45 -13.85
C VAL A 88 -9.16 -10.58 -12.89
N GLY A 89 -10.32 -10.05 -13.28
CA GLY A 89 -11.49 -9.95 -12.42
C GLY A 89 -11.19 -9.18 -11.13
N SER A 90 -11.09 -9.90 -10.01
CA SER A 90 -10.84 -9.35 -8.67
C SER A 90 -9.48 -9.72 -8.08
N ARG A 91 -8.57 -10.29 -8.89
CA ARG A 91 -7.29 -10.84 -8.43
C ARG A 91 -6.12 -10.36 -9.31
N ILE A 92 -5.00 -10.06 -8.66
CA ILE A 92 -3.72 -9.73 -9.30
C ILE A 92 -3.03 -11.02 -9.75
N ARG A 93 -2.58 -11.07 -11.01
CA ARG A 93 -1.72 -12.16 -11.49
C ARG A 93 -0.29 -11.99 -10.98
N GLU A 94 0.38 -13.11 -10.74
CA GLU A 94 1.75 -13.15 -10.23
C GLU A 94 1.92 -12.34 -8.94
N PHE A 95 0.88 -12.34 -8.10
CA PHE A 95 0.86 -11.57 -6.86
C PHE A 95 2.11 -11.79 -6.00
N ALA A 96 2.61 -13.03 -5.91
CA ALA A 96 3.82 -13.32 -5.15
C ALA A 96 5.05 -12.55 -5.65
N ALA A 97 5.25 -12.46 -6.98
CA ALA A 97 6.36 -11.72 -7.58
C ALA A 97 6.20 -10.20 -7.42
N ARG A 98 4.95 -9.72 -7.37
CA ARG A 98 4.61 -8.30 -7.27
C ARG A 98 4.45 -7.80 -5.83
N ARG A 99 4.43 -8.72 -4.86
CA ARG A 99 4.26 -8.40 -3.43
C ARG A 99 5.50 -7.68 -2.91
N TRP A 100 5.31 -6.48 -2.41
CA TRP A 100 6.32 -5.70 -1.72
C TRP A 100 6.26 -5.98 -0.23
N THR A 101 7.25 -6.72 0.28
CA THR A 101 7.45 -7.02 1.71
C THR A 101 8.70 -6.37 2.28
N LYS A 102 9.54 -5.75 1.44
CA LYS A 102 10.82 -5.12 1.82
C LYS A 102 10.58 -3.73 2.43
N PHE A 103 9.91 -3.67 3.57
CA PHE A 103 9.82 -2.43 4.35
C PHE A 103 11.08 -2.30 5.21
N PRO A 104 11.75 -1.13 5.20
CA PRO A 104 12.87 -0.90 6.10
C PRO A 104 12.38 -1.00 7.56
N PRO A 105 13.21 -1.53 8.49
CA PRO A 105 12.80 -1.81 9.87
C PRO A 105 12.43 -0.56 10.68
N ARG A 106 12.73 0.64 10.18
CA ARG A 106 12.46 1.93 10.83
C ARG A 106 11.78 2.90 9.87
N LEU A 107 10.50 3.16 10.09
CA LEU A 107 9.75 4.21 9.38
C LEU A 107 9.91 5.60 10.05
N ASP A 108 10.50 5.67 11.25
CA ASP A 108 10.68 6.91 12.03
C ASP A 108 11.80 7.82 11.50
N ARG A 109 12.75 7.26 10.74
CA ARG A 109 13.79 8.04 10.08
C ARG A 109 13.28 8.49 8.71
N THR A 110 12.76 9.70 8.63
CA THR A 110 12.70 10.44 7.36
C THR A 110 14.13 10.62 6.89
N GLU A 111 14.61 9.72 6.03
CA GLU A 111 15.73 10.04 5.15
C GLU A 111 15.16 10.85 3.98
N PRO A 112 15.55 12.12 3.82
CA PRO A 112 15.31 12.84 2.58
C PRO A 112 16.29 12.28 1.55
N GLY A 113 15.84 11.36 0.71
CA GLY A 113 16.66 10.90 -0.42
C GLY A 113 16.46 9.45 -0.80
N ALA A 114 15.63 9.23 -1.81
CA ALA A 114 16.01 8.30 -2.85
C ALA A 114 15.94 9.10 -4.16
N PRO A 115 17.06 9.41 -4.83
CA PRO A 115 16.99 9.94 -6.17
C PRO A 115 16.33 8.86 -7.04
N ALA A 116 15.30 9.26 -7.78
CA ALA A 116 14.82 8.49 -8.90
C ALA A 116 16.01 8.31 -9.85
N SER A 117 16.32 7.04 -10.15
CA SER A 117 17.36 6.62 -11.07
C SER A 117 17.35 7.44 -12.37
N ALA A 118 18.50 8.01 -12.70
CA ALA A 118 18.92 8.40 -14.05
C ALA A 118 20.19 7.61 -14.37
#